data_AF-A0A210PK50-F1
#
_entry.id   AF-A0A210PK50-F1
#
_cell.length_a   1.000
_cell.length_b   1.000
_cell.length_c   1.000
_cell.angle_alpha   90.00
_cell.angle_beta   90.00
_cell.angle_gamma   90.00
#
_symmetry.space_group_name_H-M   'P 1'
#
loop_
_entity.id
_entity.type
_entity.pdbx_description
1 polymer ?
#
loop_
_entity_poly.entity_id
_entity_poly.type
_entity_poly.pdbx_seq_one_letter_code
_entity_poly.pdbx_strand_id
1 'polypeptide(L)'
;MGSQFMTVDIGNQYATVDMDSQRVTVDMGGQYMTVDMISQYMTVNMGSQYMTINMGSQYMTVIMGSQFMTVDIGNQYVTVDMGSQYMTVDIRNQYVTVDMGM
;
A
#
# COMPACT_ATOMS: atom_id res chain seq x y z
N MET A 1 -13.13 18.44 -0.86
CA MET A 1 -13.48 17.99 -2.22
C MET A 1 -12.35 17.08 -2.64
N GLY A 2 -12.57 15.77 -2.59
CA GLY A 2 -11.53 14.81 -3.01
C GLY A 2 -11.15 15.09 -4.46
N SER A 3 -9.85 15.15 -4.73
CA SER A 3 -9.32 15.10 -6.09
C SER A 3 -9.82 13.81 -6.75
N GLN A 4 -10.22 13.89 -8.01
CA GLN A 4 -10.64 12.69 -8.75
C GLN A 4 -9.47 11.73 -9.00
N PHE A 5 -8.25 12.27 -9.04
CA PHE A 5 -7.02 11.54 -9.27
C PHE A 5 -5.89 12.15 -8.45
N MET A 6 -5.11 11.31 -7.78
CA MET A 6 -3.86 11.69 -7.12
C MET A 6 -2.71 10.81 -7.56
N THR A 7 -1.57 11.44 -7.81
CA THR A 7 -0.29 10.77 -8.02
C THR A 7 0.71 11.33 -7.02
N VAL A 8 1.40 10.44 -6.31
CA VAL A 8 2.40 10.79 -5.31
C VAL A 8 3.67 10.00 -5.55
N ASP A 9 4.79 10.72 -5.53
CA ASP A 9 6.15 10.20 -5.61
C ASP A 9 6.95 10.80 -4.45
N ILE A 10 7.41 9.96 -3.52
CA ILE A 10 8.17 10.39 -2.34
C ILE A 10 9.38 9.50 -2.13
N GLY A 11 10.57 10.11 -2.09
CA GLY A 11 11.83 9.45 -1.74
C GLY A 11 12.50 10.11 -0.52
N ASN A 12 12.06 9.78 0.69
CA ASN A 12 12.54 10.42 1.93
C ASN A 12 12.95 9.39 2.98
N GLN A 13 13.81 9.78 3.94
CA GLN A 13 14.16 8.89 5.06
C GLN A 13 12.91 8.48 5.86
N TYR A 14 12.00 9.42 6.09
CA TYR A 14 10.75 9.21 6.80
C TYR A 14 9.60 9.74 5.95
N ALA A 15 8.57 8.93 5.73
CA ALA A 15 7.38 9.34 5.02
C ALA A 15 6.13 8.93 5.82
N THR A 16 5.23 9.89 6.00
CA THR A 16 3.87 9.64 6.50
C THR A 16 2.90 10.18 5.47
N VAL A 17 1.96 9.33 5.06
CA VAL A 17 0.99 9.65 4.02
C VAL A 17 -0.41 9.28 4.46
N ASP A 18 -1.34 10.22 4.28
CA ASP A 18 -2.77 10.05 4.50
C ASP A 18 -3.49 10.61 3.26
N MET A 19 -4.30 9.80 2.60
CA MET A 19 -5.00 10.20 1.38
C MET A 19 -6.42 9.65 1.27
N ASP A 20 -7.30 10.49 0.74
CA ASP A 20 -8.65 10.15 0.30
C ASP A 20 -8.91 10.73 -1.11
N SER A 21 -9.11 9.86 -2.09
CA SER A 21 -9.35 10.22 -3.50
C SER A 21 -10.11 9.13 -4.25
N GLN A 22 -10.72 9.42 -5.40
CA GLN A 22 -11.35 8.37 -6.20
C GLN A 22 -10.35 7.43 -6.85
N ARG A 23 -9.18 7.94 -7.27
CA ARG A 23 -8.11 7.16 -7.88
C ARG A 23 -6.75 7.61 -7.35
N VAL A 24 -5.96 6.65 -6.89
CA VAL A 24 -4.65 6.90 -6.30
C VAL A 24 -3.59 6.06 -7.00
N THR A 25 -2.48 6.70 -7.36
CA THR A 25 -1.26 6.06 -7.80
C THR A 25 -0.10 6.55 -6.96
N VAL A 26 0.60 5.64 -6.30
CA VAL A 26 1.64 5.97 -5.33
C VAL A 26 2.90 5.18 -5.65
N ASP A 27 4.03 5.89 -5.72
CA ASP A 27 5.37 5.31 -5.70
C ASP A 27 6.14 5.93 -4.53
N MET A 28 6.60 5.11 -3.58
CA MET A 28 7.34 5.65 -2.43
C MET A 28 8.52 4.78 -2.04
N GLY A 29 9.60 5.46 -1.66
CA GLY A 29 10.81 4.87 -1.15
C GLY A 29 11.29 5.57 0.12
N GLY A 30 11.77 4.80 1.10
CA GLY A 30 12.34 5.40 2.31
C GLY A 30 13.00 4.44 3.28
N GLN A 31 13.34 4.93 4.47
CA GLN A 31 13.78 4.07 5.57
C GLN A 31 12.57 3.63 6.40
N TYR A 32 11.71 4.58 6.76
CA TYR A 32 10.51 4.35 7.55
C TYR A 32 9.29 4.94 6.86
N MET A 33 8.26 4.13 6.65
CA MET A 33 7.02 4.56 6.00
C MET A 33 5.80 4.15 6.81
N THR A 34 4.90 5.11 6.99
CA THR A 34 3.56 4.89 7.52
C THR A 34 2.55 5.45 6.53
N VAL A 35 1.62 4.60 6.07
CA VAL A 35 0.70 4.98 4.99
C VAL A 35 -0.71 4.55 5.35
N ASP A 36 -1.64 5.49 5.23
CA ASP A 36 -3.08 5.27 5.31
C ASP A 36 -3.73 5.82 4.03
N MET A 37 -4.46 5.00 3.30
CA MET A 37 -5.08 5.41 2.05
C MET A 37 -6.46 4.79 1.84
N ILE A 38 -7.39 5.63 1.41
CA ILE A 38 -8.74 5.22 1.01
C ILE A 38 -9.01 5.70 -0.41
N SER A 39 -9.42 4.79 -1.30
CA SER A 39 -9.75 5.12 -2.69
C SER A 39 -10.72 4.16 -3.34
N GLN A 40 -11.38 4.50 -4.45
CA GLN A 40 -12.10 3.47 -5.22
C GLN A 40 -11.12 2.56 -5.98
N TYR A 41 -10.10 3.16 -6.58
CA TYR A 41 -9.07 2.48 -7.37
C TYR A 41 -7.68 2.86 -6.86
N MET A 42 -6.85 1.86 -6.59
CA MET A 42 -5.52 2.09 -6.03
C MET A 42 -4.46 1.26 -6.74
N THR A 43 -3.35 1.91 -7.08
CA THR A 43 -2.11 1.26 -7.53
C THR A 43 -0.95 1.79 -6.70
N VAL A 44 -0.24 0.89 -6.02
CA VAL A 44 0.79 1.26 -5.06
C VAL A 44 2.06 0.46 -5.32
N ASN A 45 3.20 1.15 -5.36
CA ASN A 45 4.53 0.57 -5.31
C ASN A 45 5.30 1.20 -4.15
N MET A 46 5.80 0.38 -3.22
CA MET A 46 6.48 0.89 -2.03
C MET A 46 7.69 0.04 -1.64
N GLY A 47 8.78 0.71 -1.28
CA GLY A 47 9.99 0.08 -0.76
C GLY A 47 10.57 0.79 0.46
N SER A 48 10.80 0.09 1.57
CA SER A 48 11.57 0.67 2.68
C SER A 48 12.24 -0.37 3.58
N GLN A 49 12.95 0.06 4.63
CA GLN A 49 13.37 -0.87 5.67
C GLN A 49 12.18 -1.27 6.56
N TYR A 50 11.36 -0.30 6.96
CA TYR A 50 10.20 -0.50 7.83
C TYR A 50 8.94 0.10 7.20
N MET A 51 7.89 -0.72 7.08
CA MET A 51 6.58 -0.30 6.57
C MET A 51 5.45 -0.65 7.54
N THR A 52 4.55 0.31 7.76
CA THR A 52 3.24 0.10 8.37
C THR A 52 2.18 0.69 7.46
N ILE A 53 1.31 -0.16 6.91
CA ILE A 53 0.39 0.22 5.84
C ILE A 53 -1.04 -0.18 6.22
N ASN A 54 -1.98 0.74 6.03
CA ASN A 54 -3.42 0.48 6.06
C ASN A 54 -4.04 0.99 4.77
N MET A 55 -4.78 0.15 4.04
CA MET A 55 -5.39 0.55 2.79
C MET A 55 -6.81 -0.01 2.60
N GLY A 56 -7.70 0.85 2.09
CA GLY A 56 -9.09 0.52 1.77
C GLY A 56 -9.54 1.01 0.40
N SER A 57 -10.26 0.17 -0.34
CA SER A 57 -10.66 0.38 -1.73
C SER A 57 -11.60 -0.66 -2.32
N GLN A 58 -12.16 -0.38 -3.50
CA GLN A 58 -12.89 -1.40 -4.27
C GLN A 58 -11.92 -2.27 -5.07
N TYR A 59 -10.95 -1.65 -5.75
CA TYR A 59 -9.95 -2.33 -6.57
C TYR A 59 -8.54 -1.88 -6.21
N MET A 60 -7.68 -2.86 -5.93
CA MET A 60 -6.34 -2.62 -5.47
C MET A 60 -5.31 -3.48 -6.20
N THR A 61 -4.19 -2.86 -6.57
CA THR A 61 -2.96 -3.55 -6.98
C THR A 61 -1.79 -2.97 -6.19
N VAL A 62 -1.06 -3.82 -5.48
CA VAL A 62 0.05 -3.40 -4.61
C VAL A 62 1.28 -4.24 -4.85
N ILE A 63 2.43 -3.58 -4.91
CA ILE A 63 3.76 -4.19 -4.88
C ILE A 63 4.51 -3.55 -3.71
N MET A 64 5.00 -4.37 -2.78
CA MET A 64 5.67 -3.90 -1.57
C MET A 64 6.93 -4.71 -1.25
N GLY A 65 8.01 -4.03 -0.88
CA GLY A 65 9.25 -4.68 -0.44
C GLY A 65 9.86 -4.02 0.80
N SER A 66 10.04 -4.76 1.89
CA SER A 66 10.78 -4.24 3.06
C SER A 66 11.49 -5.28 3.91
N GLN A 67 12.35 -4.86 4.84
CA GLN A 67 12.87 -5.76 5.87
C GLN A 67 11.80 -6.13 6.91
N PHE A 68 11.00 -5.15 7.32
CA PHE A 68 9.89 -5.31 8.25
C PHE A 68 8.62 -4.71 7.66
N MET A 69 7.53 -5.48 7.65
CA MET A 69 6.27 -5.11 7.04
C MET A 69 5.09 -5.45 7.95
N THR A 70 4.22 -4.47 8.19
CA THR A 70 2.88 -4.69 8.75
C THR A 70 1.85 -4.07 7.82
N VAL A 71 0.88 -4.87 7.38
CA VAL A 71 -0.11 -4.48 6.38
C VAL A 71 -1.51 -4.90 6.82
N ASP A 72 -2.46 -3.97 6.75
CA ASP A 72 -3.91 -4.25 6.82
C ASP A 72 -4.57 -3.78 5.52
N ILE A 73 -5.36 -4.65 4.91
CA ILE A 73 -6.04 -4.40 3.63
C ILE A 73 -7.50 -4.83 3.73
N GLY A 74 -8.42 -3.91 3.43
CA GLY A 74 -9.87 -4.17 3.39
C GLY A 74 -10.54 -3.69 2.11
N ASN A 75 -10.87 -4.60 1.19
CA ASN A 75 -11.33 -4.29 -0.17
C ASN A 75 -12.28 -5.34 -0.79
N GLN A 76 -12.78 -5.08 -2.01
CA GLN A 76 -13.51 -6.08 -2.81
C GLN A 76 -12.56 -6.95 -3.65
N TYR A 77 -11.68 -6.34 -4.43
CA TYR A 77 -10.74 -7.03 -5.33
C TYR A 77 -9.31 -6.59 -5.11
N VAL A 78 -8.43 -7.54 -4.84
CA VAL A 78 -7.02 -7.25 -4.52
C VAL A 78 -6.07 -8.19 -5.23
N THR A 79 -5.03 -7.61 -5.81
CA THR A 79 -3.80 -8.29 -6.19
C THR A 79 -2.65 -7.69 -5.38
N VAL A 80 -1.92 -8.52 -4.66
CA VAL A 80 -0.75 -8.10 -3.88
C VAL A 80 0.45 -8.94 -4.24
N ASP A 81 1.59 -8.28 -4.43
CA ASP A 81 2.92 -8.87 -4.42
C ASP A 81 3.71 -8.24 -3.25
N MET A 82 4.16 -9.07 -2.32
CA MET A 82 4.89 -8.63 -1.13
C MET A 82 6.18 -9.43 -0.94
N GLY A 83 7.27 -8.73 -0.66
CA GLY A 83 8.54 -9.32 -0.22
C GLY A 83 8.99 -8.76 1.12
N SER A 84 9.23 -9.62 2.11
CA SER A 84 9.83 -9.19 3.38
C SER A 84 10.50 -10.29 4.19
N GLN A 85 11.52 -9.91 4.98
CA GLN A 85 12.13 -10.80 5.97
C GLN A 85 11.20 -11.05 7.17
N TYR A 86 10.44 -10.02 7.57
CA TYR A 86 9.49 -10.10 8.68
C TYR A 86 8.17 -9.44 8.29
N MET A 87 7.10 -10.23 8.19
CA MET A 87 5.83 -9.77 7.67
C MET A 87 4.65 -10.16 8.58
N THR A 88 3.76 -9.20 8.82
CA THR A 88 2.41 -9.44 9.34
C THR A 88 1.41 -8.83 8.38
N VAL A 89 0.45 -9.63 7.91
CA VAL A 89 -0.53 -9.25 6.90
C VAL A 89 -1.91 -9.67 7.37
N ASP A 90 -2.84 -8.72 7.41
CA ASP A 90 -4.28 -8.96 7.58
C ASP A 90 -5.01 -8.50 6.31
N ILE A 91 -5.82 -9.39 5.75
CA ILE A 91 -6.50 -9.16 4.47
C ILE A 91 -7.96 -9.59 4.59
N ARG A 92 -8.87 -8.62 4.44
CA ARG A 92 -10.32 -8.84 4.49
C ARG A 92 -10.97 -8.49 3.15
N ASN A 93 -10.96 -9.45 2.22
CA ASN A 93 -11.45 -9.24 0.85
C ASN A 93 -12.43 -10.30 0.34
N GLN A 94 -13.24 -9.92 -0.66
CA GLN A 94 -14.08 -10.86 -1.41
C GLN A 94 -13.26 -11.70 -2.40
N TYR A 95 -12.33 -11.05 -3.10
CA TYR A 95 -11.43 -11.69 -4.06
C TYR A 95 -9.99 -11.23 -3.82
N VAL A 96 -9.09 -12.19 -3.62
CA VAL A 96 -7.68 -11.91 -3.33
C VAL A 96 -6.77 -12.83 -4.12
N THR A 97 -5.74 -12.24 -4.71
CA THR A 97 -4.54 -12.94 -5.17
C THR A 97 -3.35 -12.36 -4.42
N VAL A 98 -2.54 -13.22 -3.81
CA VAL A 98 -1.33 -12.83 -3.08
C VAL A 98 -0.16 -13.66 -3.59
N ASP A 99 0.91 -12.97 -4.00
CA ASP A 99 2.24 -13.54 -4.13
C ASP A 99 3.12 -13.04 -2.98
N MET A 100 3.90 -13.96 -2.41
CA MET A 100 4.81 -13.67 -1.31
C MET A 100 6.21 -14.12 -1.72
N GLY A 101 7.01 -13.15 -2.19
CA GLY A 101 8.43 -13.33 -2.45
C GLY A 101 9.23 -13.37 -1.14
N MET A 102 10.30 -14.15 -1.12
CA MET A 102 11.28 -14.22 -0.02
C MET A 102 12.48 -13.33 -0.30
#